data_AF-A0AAW8TXZ7-F1
#
_entry.id   AF-A0AAW8TXZ7-F1
#
_cell.length_a   1.000
_cell.length_b   1.000
_cell.length_c   1.000
_cell.angle_alpha   90.00
_cell.angle_beta   90.00
_cell.angle_gamma   90.00
#
_symmetry.space_group_name_H-M   'P 1'
#
loop_
_entity.id
_entity.type
_entity.pdbx_description
1 polymer ?
#
loop_
_entity_poly.entity_id
_entity_poly.type
_entity_poly.pdbx_seq_one_letter_code
_entity_poly.pdbx_strand_id
1 'polypeptide(L)'
;MKKNRASLVLESLVALGMLTLCLLIYQKATIDLLQQEQQQYEKLRGTRVLYEEVREYRLYGGDLERQLAYGEERYHVAFTQDLRQVQVSGADYDVAINWLSQSFHLD
;
A
#
# COMPACT_ATOMS: atom_id res chain seq x y z
N MET A 1 27.76 21.94 48.62
CA MET A 1 27.99 20.95 47.56
C MET A 1 26.81 20.00 47.25
N LYS A 2 25.89 19.68 48.17
CA LYS A 2 24.76 18.77 47.88
C LYS A 2 23.71 19.33 46.87
N LYS A 3 23.49 20.65 46.86
CA LYS A 3 22.48 21.33 46.00
C LYS A 3 22.76 21.16 44.49
N ASN A 4 24.03 21.18 44.08
CA ASN A 4 24.41 21.08 42.66
C ASN A 4 24.23 19.67 42.08
N ARG A 5 24.37 18.63 42.91
CA ARG A 5 24.20 17.23 42.47
C ARG A 5 22.73 16.92 42.17
N ALA A 6 21.81 17.45 42.96
CA ALA A 6 20.37 17.30 42.72
C ALA A 6 19.92 18.01 41.43
N SER A 7 20.46 19.20 41.13
CA SER A 7 20.20 19.92 39.86
C SER A 7 20.68 19.11 38.65
N LEU A 8 21.92 18.61 38.70
CA LEU A 8 22.51 17.80 37.63
C LEU A 8 21.70 16.53 37.35
N VAL A 9 21.23 15.84 38.39
CA VAL A 9 20.39 14.65 38.25
C VAL A 9 19.05 15.00 37.62
N LEU A 10 18.42 16.11 38.04
CA LEU A 10 17.13 16.54 37.52
C LEU A 10 17.23 17.00 36.06
N GLU A 11 18.26 17.76 35.71
CA GLU A 11 18.58 18.15 34.32
C GLU A 11 18.84 16.93 33.44
N SER A 12 19.59 15.95 33.93
CA SER A 12 19.83 14.69 33.21
C SER A 12 18.55 13.89 33.01
N LEU A 13 17.66 13.86 34.01
CA LEU A 13 16.37 13.17 33.93
C LEU A 13 15.44 13.84 32.90
N VAL A 14 15.42 15.18 32.86
CA VAL A 14 14.65 15.94 31.88
C VAL A 14 15.21 15.73 30.47
N ALA A 15 16.53 15.76 30.30
CA ALA A 15 17.17 15.49 29.01
C ALA A 15 16.88 14.07 28.50
N LEU A 16 16.94 13.07 29.41
CA LEU A 16 16.57 11.69 29.08
C LEU A 16 15.09 11.58 28.70
N GLY A 17 14.20 12.25 29.44
CA GLY A 17 12.78 12.32 29.12
C GLY A 17 12.51 12.91 27.73
N MET A 18 13.18 14.00 27.38
CA MET A 18 13.08 14.59 26.04
C MET A 18 13.61 13.65 24.95
N LEU A 19 14.76 13.02 25.17
CA LEU A 19 15.33 12.07 24.20
C LEU A 19 14.43 10.86 23.98
N THR A 20 13.88 10.29 25.05
CA THR A 20 12.95 9.16 24.95
C THR A 20 11.66 9.55 24.22
N LEU A 21 11.12 10.74 24.46
CA LEU A 21 9.96 11.25 23.73
C LEU A 21 10.27 11.42 22.24
N CYS A 22 11.41 12.01 21.90
CA CYS A 22 11.84 12.15 20.50
C CYS A 22 12.00 10.80 19.81
N LEU A 23 12.57 9.81 20.49
CA LEU A 23 12.72 8.45 19.95
C LEU A 23 11.36 7.80 19.69
N LEU A 24 10.41 7.93 20.62
CA LEU A 24 9.06 7.38 20.45
C LEU A 24 8.33 8.02 19.27
N ILE A 25 8.41 9.34 19.12
CA ILE A 25 7.82 10.05 17.98
C ILE A 25 8.44 9.58 16.67
N TYR A 26 9.77 9.49 16.61
CA TYR A 26 10.49 9.04 15.42
C TYR A 26 10.13 7.60 15.05
N GLN A 27 10.09 6.70 16.03
CA GLN A 27 9.72 5.31 15.82
C GLN A 27 8.28 5.18 15.30
N LYS A 28 7.35 5.94 15.88
CA LYS A 28 5.95 5.95 15.44
C LYS A 28 5.81 6.46 14.00
N ALA A 29 6.51 7.53 13.65
CA ALA A 29 6.55 8.03 12.27
C ALA A 29 7.17 7.01 11.29
N THR A 30 8.20 6.28 11.71
CA THR A 30 8.84 5.25 10.87
C THR A 30 7.90 4.08 10.61
N ILE A 31 7.17 3.62 11.63
CA ILE A 31 6.17 2.55 11.49
C ILE A 31 5.04 3.01 10.55
N ASP A 32 4.52 4.21 10.76
CA ASP A 32 3.45 4.77 9.91
C ASP A 32 3.92 4.85 8.43
N LEU A 33 5.19 5.23 8.19
CA LEU A 33 5.75 5.31 6.84
C LEU A 33 5.93 3.93 6.20
N LEU A 34 6.39 2.93 6.95
CA LEU A 34 6.50 1.54 6.47
C LEU A 34 5.13 0.96 6.10
N GLN A 35 4.10 1.25 6.90
CA GLN A 35 2.73 0.82 6.58
C GLN A 35 2.22 1.46 5.29
N GLN A 36 2.49 2.75 5.09
CA GLN A 36 2.12 3.45 3.85
C GLN A 36 2.87 2.88 2.63
N GLU A 37 4.16 2.60 2.76
CA GLU A 37 4.96 1.99 1.69
C GLU A 37 4.41 0.62 1.30
N GLN A 38 4.06 -0.21 2.28
CA GLN A 38 3.48 -1.52 2.02
C GLN A 38 2.13 -1.42 1.29
N GLN A 39 1.25 -0.51 1.72
CA GLN A 39 -0.03 -0.26 1.03
C GLN A 39 0.18 0.21 -0.41
N GLN A 40 1.15 1.10 -0.65
CA GLN A 40 1.48 1.54 -2.01
C GLN A 40 2.04 0.40 -2.86
N TYR A 41 2.87 -0.45 -2.26
CA TYR A 41 3.43 -1.61 -2.95
C TYR A 41 2.35 -2.60 -3.37
N GLU A 42 1.38 -2.89 -2.49
CA GLU A 42 0.23 -3.74 -2.81
C GLU A 42 -0.62 -3.14 -3.94
N LYS A 43 -0.89 -1.82 -3.90
CA LYS A 43 -1.60 -1.11 -4.98
C LYS A 43 -0.86 -1.18 -6.32
N LEU A 44 0.46 -0.97 -6.32
CA LEU A 44 1.29 -1.08 -7.54
C LEU A 44 1.30 -2.51 -8.09
N ARG A 45 1.35 -3.52 -7.21
CA ARG A 45 1.32 -4.93 -7.59
C ARG A 45 0.00 -5.30 -8.26
N GLY A 46 -1.14 -4.91 -7.67
CA GLY A 46 -2.47 -5.12 -8.27
C GLY A 46 -2.61 -4.42 -9.63
N THR A 47 -2.11 -3.18 -9.74
CA THR A 47 -2.11 -2.43 -10.99
C THR A 47 -1.27 -3.10 -12.09
N ARG A 48 -0.13 -3.69 -11.72
CA ARG A 48 0.74 -4.40 -12.66
C ARG A 48 0.05 -5.65 -13.22
N VAL A 49 -0.54 -6.48 -12.36
CA VAL A 49 -1.29 -7.67 -12.77
C VAL A 49 -2.40 -7.26 -13.75
N LEU A 50 -3.16 -6.24 -13.39
CA LEU A 50 -4.22 -5.71 -14.24
C LEU A 50 -3.70 -5.23 -15.62
N TYR A 51 -2.58 -4.53 -15.66
CA TYR A 51 -1.98 -4.10 -16.93
C TYR A 51 -1.53 -5.27 -17.82
N GLU A 52 -0.86 -6.26 -17.22
CA GLU A 52 -0.35 -7.44 -17.92
C GLU A 52 -1.52 -8.25 -18.53
N GLU A 53 -2.58 -8.48 -17.78
CA GLU A 53 -3.77 -9.22 -18.24
C GLU A 53 -4.52 -8.52 -19.36
N VAL A 54 -4.67 -7.19 -19.28
CA VAL A 54 -5.37 -6.48 -20.36
C VAL A 54 -4.51 -6.41 -21.61
N ARG A 55 -3.18 -6.32 -21.45
CA ARG A 55 -2.27 -6.43 -22.59
C ARG A 55 -2.38 -7.79 -23.26
N GLU A 56 -2.43 -8.87 -22.48
CA GLU A 56 -2.56 -10.23 -22.99
C GLU A 56 -3.91 -10.46 -23.69
N TYR A 57 -5.00 -10.01 -23.08
CA TYR A 57 -6.33 -10.04 -23.69
C TYR A 57 -6.37 -9.26 -25.02
N ARG A 58 -5.69 -8.11 -25.12
CA ARG A 58 -5.62 -7.34 -26.38
C ARG A 58 -4.88 -8.11 -27.48
N LEU A 59 -3.83 -8.86 -27.14
CA LEU A 59 -2.98 -9.55 -28.12
C LEU A 59 -3.59 -10.87 -28.59
N TYR A 60 -4.21 -11.62 -27.69
CA TYR A 60 -4.63 -13.00 -27.94
C TYR A 60 -6.14 -13.23 -27.76
N GLY A 61 -6.87 -12.27 -27.20
CA GLY A 61 -8.30 -12.40 -26.89
C GLY A 61 -8.58 -13.46 -25.81
N GLY A 62 -9.85 -13.88 -25.74
CA GLY A 62 -10.35 -15.03 -24.99
C GLY A 62 -11.47 -14.69 -24.01
N ASP A 63 -11.64 -15.45 -22.93
CA ASP A 63 -12.80 -15.34 -22.05
C ASP A 63 -12.84 -14.03 -21.25
N LEU A 64 -14.06 -13.49 -21.11
CA LEU A 64 -14.39 -12.24 -20.41
C LEU A 64 -14.27 -12.37 -18.88
N GLU A 65 -14.28 -13.58 -18.33
CA GLU A 65 -14.10 -13.83 -16.91
C GLU A 65 -13.02 -14.88 -16.72
N ARG A 66 -12.01 -14.56 -15.91
CA ARG A 66 -10.92 -15.48 -15.60
C ARG A 66 -10.53 -15.41 -14.14
N GLN A 67 -10.07 -16.54 -13.63
CA GLN A 67 -9.40 -16.62 -12.33
C GLN A 67 -7.92 -16.82 -12.60
N LEU A 68 -7.10 -15.96 -12.02
CA LEU A 68 -5.66 -16.00 -12.14
C LEU A 68 -5.07 -16.35 -10.79
N ALA A 69 -4.07 -17.22 -10.78
CA ALA A 69 -3.26 -17.50 -9.62
C ALA A 69 -1.88 -16.87 -9.83
N TYR A 70 -1.61 -15.76 -9.15
CA TYR A 70 -0.28 -15.16 -9.09
C TYR A 70 0.36 -15.51 -7.75
N GLY A 71 1.09 -16.62 -7.71
CA GLY A 71 1.68 -17.14 -6.48
C GLY A 71 0.61 -17.74 -5.55
N GLU A 72 0.52 -17.25 -4.31
CA GLU A 72 -0.51 -17.68 -3.34
C GLU A 72 -1.83 -16.91 -3.47
N GLU A 73 -1.85 -15.81 -4.23
CA GLU A 73 -3.01 -14.93 -4.37
C GLU A 73 -3.84 -15.30 -5.59
N ARG A 74 -5.16 -15.29 -5.41
CA ARG A 74 -6.14 -15.51 -6.48
C ARG A 74 -6.79 -14.20 -6.85
N TYR A 75 -6.76 -13.88 -8.13
CA TYR A 75 -7.32 -12.68 -8.71
C TYR A 75 -8.48 -13.08 -9.61
N HIS A 76 -9.63 -12.43 -9.44
CA HIS A 76 -10.72 -12.58 -10.38
C HIS A 76 -10.73 -11.39 -11.32
N VAL A 77 -10.59 -11.65 -12.62
CA VAL A 77 -10.60 -10.63 -13.67
C VAL A 77 -11.89 -10.75 -14.45
N ALA A 78 -12.69 -9.68 -14.45
CA ALA A 78 -13.91 -9.57 -15.23
C ALA A 78 -13.80 -8.40 -16.22
N PHE A 79 -14.05 -8.70 -17.49
CA PHE A 79 -14.14 -7.75 -18.58
C PHE A 79 -15.62 -7.48 -18.87
N THR A 80 -16.00 -6.21 -18.95
CA THR A 80 -17.30 -5.82 -19.50
C THR A 80 -17.39 -6.19 -20.99
N GLN A 81 -18.60 -6.47 -21.49
CA GLN A 81 -18.83 -6.85 -22.90
C GLN A 81 -18.27 -5.82 -23.89
N ASP A 82 -18.26 -4.56 -23.50
CA ASP A 82 -17.76 -3.44 -24.30
C ASP A 82 -16.23 -3.30 -24.24
N LEU A 83 -15.54 -4.13 -23.45
CA LEU A 83 -14.10 -4.06 -23.11
C LEU A 83 -13.68 -2.72 -22.51
N ARG A 84 -14.64 -1.96 -21.97
CA ARG A 84 -14.43 -0.60 -21.44
C ARG A 84 -14.10 -0.56 -19.98
N GLN A 85 -14.37 -1.63 -19.24
CA GLN A 85 -14.05 -1.76 -17.82
C GLN A 85 -13.47 -3.13 -17.56
N VAL A 86 -12.39 -3.15 -16.78
CA VAL A 86 -11.74 -4.37 -16.30
C VAL A 86 -11.64 -4.25 -14.80
N GLN A 87 -12.28 -5.19 -14.09
CA GLN A 87 -12.24 -5.27 -12.64
C GLN A 87 -11.37 -6.45 -12.24
N VAL A 88 -10.45 -6.19 -11.31
CA VAL A 88 -9.59 -7.19 -10.68
C VAL A 88 -9.92 -7.18 -9.19
N SER A 89 -10.55 -8.27 -8.74
CA SER A 89 -10.88 -8.49 -7.34
C SER A 89 -9.86 -9.45 -6.73
N GLY A 90 -9.10 -8.97 -5.74
CA GLY A 90 -8.23 -9.76 -4.87
C GLY A 90 -8.96 -10.18 -3.59
N ALA A 91 -8.23 -10.69 -2.60
CA ALA A 91 -8.80 -11.10 -1.32
C ALA A 91 -9.33 -9.92 -0.47
N ASP A 92 -8.68 -8.76 -0.54
CA ASP A 92 -8.99 -7.58 0.28
C ASP A 92 -9.03 -6.25 -0.52
N TYR A 93 -9.00 -6.31 -1.85
CA TYR A 93 -9.07 -5.11 -2.70
C TYR A 93 -9.81 -5.35 -4.01
N ASP A 94 -10.50 -4.32 -4.47
CA ASP A 94 -11.09 -4.23 -5.80
C ASP A 94 -10.40 -3.10 -6.56
N VAL A 95 -9.80 -3.43 -7.71
CA VAL A 95 -9.23 -2.43 -8.62
C VAL A 95 -9.96 -2.49 -9.94
N ALA A 96 -10.60 -1.40 -10.33
CA ALA A 96 -11.29 -1.28 -11.62
C ALA A 96 -10.61 -0.22 -12.50
N ILE A 97 -10.27 -0.59 -13.74
CA ILE A 97 -9.84 0.36 -14.77
C ILE A 97 -10.98 0.59 -15.75
N ASN A 98 -11.31 1.87 -15.99
CA ASN A 98 -12.19 2.31 -17.07
C ASN A 98 -11.34 2.85 -18.23
N TRP A 99 -11.52 2.31 -19.43
CA TRP A 99 -10.71 2.59 -20.62
C TRP A 99 -11.08 3.89 -21.34
N LEU A 100 -12.29 4.43 -21.11
CA LEU A 100 -12.76 5.65 -21.79
C LEU A 100 -12.34 6.95 -21.10
N SER A 101 -11.93 6.89 -19.84
CA SER A 101 -11.28 8.00 -19.17
C SER A 101 -9.82 7.63 -18.97
N GLN A 102 -8.90 8.55 -19.26
CA GLN A 102 -7.51 8.45 -18.81
C GLN A 102 -7.41 8.61 -17.27
N SER A 103 -8.43 8.18 -16.51
CA SER A 103 -8.50 8.31 -15.06
C SER A 103 -8.49 6.92 -14.41
N PHE A 104 -7.41 6.66 -13.68
CA PHE A 104 -7.30 5.53 -12.77
C PHE A 104 -8.06 5.89 -11.49
N HIS A 105 -9.06 5.08 -11.13
CA HIS A 105 -9.75 5.19 -9.84
C HIS A 105 -9.25 4.06 -8.94
N LEU A 106 -8.64 4.45 -7.83
CA LEU A 106 -8.24 3.57 -6.73
C LEU A 106 -9.15 3.95 -5.56
N ASP A 107 -10.16 3.12 -5.28
CA ASP A 107 -10.95 3.25 -4.05
C ASP A 107 -10.21 2.59 -2.87
#